data_AF-A0A4Y7U5X1-F1
#
_entry.id   AF-A0A4Y7U5X1-F1
#
_cell.length_a   1.000
_cell.length_b   1.000
_cell.length_c   1.000
_cell.angle_alpha   90.00
_cell.angle_beta   90.00
_cell.angle_gamma   90.00
#
_symmetry.space_group_name_H-M   'P 1'
#
loop_
_entity.id
_entity.type
_entity.pdbx_description
1 polymer ?
#
loop_
_entity_poly.entity_id
_entity_poly.type
_entity_poly.pdbx_seq_one_letter_code
_entity_poly.pdbx_strand_id
1 'polypeptide(L)'
;WQTSKTRRAGVSSFGLSGTNAHIILEEYKASAATTSNTATDNWFKIAAKSKNALKEYIDSIHNFIAETTPIEDLAYTLNTGRKDYKYRLAVSGNTIAEIKKSLLSQKENDEITTAKYSKIALLYLSDAVPNVENF
;
A
#
# COMPACT_ATOMS: atom_id res chain seq x y z
N TRP A 1 -4.23 -7.12 -28.56
CA TRP A 1 -3.65 -8.28 -29.26
C TRP A 1 -4.42 -9.53 -28.83
N GLN A 2 -5.41 -9.94 -29.63
CA GLN A 2 -6.24 -11.11 -29.31
C GLN A 2 -5.57 -12.39 -29.86
N THR A 3 -5.40 -13.41 -29.01
CA THR A 3 -4.89 -14.74 -29.39
C THR A 3 -5.24 -15.76 -28.30
N SER A 4 -5.45 -17.01 -28.69
CA SER A 4 -5.65 -18.14 -27.78
C SER A 4 -4.33 -18.79 -27.31
N LYS A 5 -3.18 -18.38 -27.89
CA LYS A 5 -1.84 -18.90 -27.56
C LYS A 5 -1.05 -17.88 -26.75
N THR A 6 -0.01 -18.35 -26.05
CA THR A 6 0.91 -17.49 -25.28
C THR A 6 1.50 -16.40 -26.17
N ARG A 7 1.35 -15.14 -25.74
CA ARG A 7 1.84 -14.00 -26.51
C ARG A 7 3.37 -13.95 -26.46
N ARG A 8 4.00 -13.74 -27.63
CA ARG A 8 5.44 -13.53 -27.76
C ARG A 8 5.71 -12.29 -28.59
N ALA A 9 6.71 -11.51 -28.20
CA ALA A 9 7.12 -10.30 -28.90
C ALA A 9 8.65 -10.25 -29.04
N GLY A 10 9.14 -9.83 -30.20
CA GLY A 10 10.55 -9.51 -30.40
C GLY A 10 10.81 -8.04 -30.13
N VAL A 11 11.91 -7.72 -29.44
CA VAL A 11 12.42 -6.35 -29.29
C VAL A 11 13.83 -6.31 -29.88
N SER A 12 14.01 -5.49 -30.90
CA SER A 12 15.30 -5.27 -31.57
C SER A 12 15.83 -3.87 -31.29
N SER A 13 17.14 -3.74 -31.13
CA SER A 13 17.86 -2.47 -31.07
C SER A 13 19.04 -2.52 -32.03
N PHE A 14 19.16 -1.52 -32.90
CA PHE A 14 20.21 -1.42 -33.91
C PHE A 14 20.97 -0.12 -33.69
N GLY A 15 22.21 -0.22 -33.21
CA GLY A 15 23.07 0.92 -32.93
C GLY A 15 23.76 1.43 -34.20
N LEU A 16 23.92 2.75 -34.31
CA LEU A 16 24.60 3.40 -35.44
C LEU A 16 26.05 2.91 -35.62
N SER A 17 26.73 2.51 -34.53
CA SER A 17 28.08 1.93 -34.55
C SER A 17 28.12 0.47 -35.04
N GLY A 18 26.97 -0.12 -35.39
CA GLY A 18 26.85 -1.51 -35.82
C GLY A 18 26.59 -2.52 -34.70
N THR A 19 26.45 -2.08 -33.44
CA THR A 19 26.08 -2.98 -32.33
C THR A 19 24.58 -3.22 -32.32
N ASN A 20 24.19 -4.48 -32.50
CA ASN A 20 22.79 -4.89 -32.56
C ASN A 20 22.44 -5.84 -31.41
N ALA A 21 21.24 -5.71 -30.86
CA ALA A 21 20.68 -6.60 -29.85
C ALA A 21 19.25 -7.00 -30.20
N HIS A 22 18.89 -8.25 -29.92
CA HIS A 22 17.53 -8.76 -30.12
C HIS A 22 17.14 -9.65 -28.95
N ILE A 23 15.94 -9.43 -28.41
CA ILE A 23 15.36 -10.26 -27.36
C ILE A 23 13.97 -10.72 -27.76
N ILE A 24 13.58 -11.91 -27.28
CA ILE A 24 12.23 -12.45 -27.40
C ILE A 24 11.62 -12.47 -26.01
N LEU A 25 10.49 -11.78 -25.85
CA LEU A 25 9.69 -11.73 -24.63
C LEU A 25 8.50 -12.67 -24.77
N GLU A 26 8.21 -13.44 -23.73
CA GLU A 26 7.01 -14.28 -23.62
C GLU A 26 6.11 -13.76 -22.50
N GLU A 27 4.79 -13.84 -22.69
CA GLU A 27 3.80 -13.53 -21.66
C GLU A 27 3.99 -14.36 -20.40
N TYR A 28 3.93 -13.70 -19.25
CA TYR A 28 3.87 -14.38 -17.97
C TYR A 28 2.53 -15.12 -17.79
N LYS A 29 2.58 -16.42 -17.50
CA LYS A 29 1.41 -17.21 -17.08
C LYS A 29 1.31 -17.17 -15.57
N ALA A 30 0.37 -16.39 -15.05
CA ALA A 30 0.09 -16.39 -13.62
C ALA A 30 -0.40 -17.79 -13.19
N SER A 31 0.22 -18.35 -12.16
CA SER A 31 -0.39 -19.45 -11.40
C SER A 31 -1.65 -18.92 -10.71
N ALA A 32 -2.65 -19.76 -10.52
CA ALA A 32 -3.86 -19.38 -9.79
C ALA A 32 -3.44 -18.84 -8.40
N ALA A 33 -3.75 -17.57 -8.15
CA ALA A 33 -3.47 -16.96 -6.86
C ALA A 33 -4.23 -17.72 -5.78
N THR A 34 -3.52 -18.17 -4.74
CA THR A 34 -4.16 -18.80 -3.58
C THR A 34 -4.80 -17.69 -2.77
N THR A 35 -6.12 -17.57 -2.83
CA THR A 35 -6.91 -16.68 -1.96
C THR A 35 -6.88 -17.25 -0.56
N SER A 36 -5.89 -16.84 0.22
CA SER A 36 -5.79 -17.21 1.63
C SER A 36 -5.11 -16.06 2.36
N ASN A 37 -5.87 -15.00 2.61
CA ASN A 37 -5.55 -14.12 3.71
C ASN A 37 -6.81 -13.91 4.56
N THR A 38 -6.88 -14.63 5.68
CA THR A 38 -7.91 -14.45 6.72
C THR A 38 -7.60 -13.25 7.63
N ALA A 39 -6.47 -12.57 7.41
CA ALA A 39 -6.09 -11.37 8.13
C ALA A 39 -6.87 -10.17 7.57
N THR A 40 -7.83 -9.66 8.35
CA THR A 40 -8.55 -8.41 8.12
C THR A 40 -7.67 -7.22 8.53
N ASP A 41 -6.47 -7.13 7.97
CA ASP A 41 -5.64 -5.92 8.15
C ASP A 41 -6.27 -4.80 7.33
N ASN A 42 -7.28 -4.15 7.92
CA ASN A 42 -7.99 -3.00 7.36
C ASN A 42 -7.18 -1.71 7.53
N TRP A 43 -5.86 -1.82 7.54
CA TRP A 43 -4.94 -0.72 7.73
C TRP A 43 -3.70 -0.90 6.87
N PHE A 44 -3.15 0.23 6.43
CA PHE A 44 -1.92 0.25 5.66
C PHE A 44 -1.10 1.49 5.92
N LYS A 45 0.21 1.36 5.68
CA LYS A 45 1.14 2.48 5.74
C LYS A 45 1.35 3.09 4.36
N ILE A 46 1.52 4.40 4.33
CA ILE A 46 2.08 5.12 3.19
C ILE A 46 3.28 5.93 3.68
N ALA A 47 4.35 5.97 2.88
CA ALA A 47 5.57 6.64 3.29
C ALA A 47 6.27 7.31 2.10
N ALA A 48 6.92 8.44 2.35
CA ALA A 48 7.66 9.20 1.35
C ALA A 48 8.90 9.89 1.94
N LYS A 49 9.79 10.35 1.06
CA LYS A 49 11.05 11.00 1.44
C LYS A 49 10.88 12.44 1.95
N SER A 50 9.76 13.09 1.64
CA SER A 50 9.43 14.47 2.06
C SER A 50 7.95 14.61 2.37
N LYS A 51 7.57 15.67 3.10
CA LYS A 51 6.18 15.99 3.43
C LYS A 51 5.32 16.22 2.17
N ASN A 52 5.85 16.95 1.18
CA ASN A 52 5.14 17.20 -0.08
C ASN A 52 4.93 15.92 -0.89
N ALA A 53 5.96 15.08 -1.02
CA ALA A 53 5.84 13.79 -1.71
C ALA A 53 4.82 12.87 -1.01
N LEU A 54 4.68 12.97 0.31
CA LEU A 54 3.64 12.23 1.02
C LEU A 54 2.24 12.74 0.65
N LYS A 55 2.02 14.07 0.58
CA LYS A 55 0.75 14.66 0.17
C LYS A 55 0.38 14.28 -1.27
N GLU A 56 1.34 14.29 -2.19
CA GLU A 56 1.13 13.81 -3.58
C GLU A 56 0.83 12.31 -3.64
N TYR A 57 1.46 11.52 -2.76
CA TYR A 57 1.22 10.08 -2.70
C TYR A 57 -0.18 9.77 -2.15
N ILE A 58 -0.66 10.54 -1.17
CA ILE A 58 -2.05 10.48 -0.69
C ILE A 58 -3.02 10.70 -1.85
N ASP A 59 -2.83 11.75 -2.64
CA ASP A 59 -3.69 12.04 -3.79
C ASP A 59 -3.67 10.92 -4.83
N SER A 60 -2.48 10.39 -5.10
CA SER A 60 -2.28 9.29 -6.05
C SER A 60 -3.04 8.04 -5.61
N ILE A 61 -2.98 7.68 -4.31
CA ILE A 61 -3.71 6.54 -3.76
C ILE A 61 -5.21 6.81 -3.75
N HIS A 62 -5.65 7.99 -3.33
CA HIS A 62 -7.05 8.37 -3.31
C HIS A 62 -7.69 8.23 -4.71
N ASN A 63 -6.97 8.64 -5.75
CA ASN A 63 -7.40 8.56 -7.14
C ASN A 63 -7.30 7.13 -7.72
N PHE A 64 -6.34 6.32 -7.25
CA PHE A 64 -6.18 4.93 -7.67
C PHE A 64 -7.28 4.02 -7.13
N ILE A 65 -7.74 4.24 -5.90
CA ILE A 65 -8.71 3.36 -5.24
C ILE A 65 -10.10 3.51 -5.90
N ALA A 66 -10.56 2.43 -6.51
CA ALA A 66 -11.95 2.25 -6.95
C ALA A 66 -12.79 1.57 -5.87
N GLU A 67 -14.13 1.66 -5.97
CA GLU A 67 -15.05 1.02 -5.01
C GLU A 67 -14.93 -0.51 -4.98
N THR A 68 -14.49 -1.11 -6.08
CA THR A 68 -14.28 -2.57 -6.21
C THR A 68 -12.89 -3.04 -5.78
N THR A 69 -12.04 -2.14 -5.26
CA THR A 69 -10.67 -2.48 -4.86
C THR A 69 -10.70 -3.36 -3.60
N PRO A 70 -10.08 -4.56 -3.61
CA PRO A 70 -9.93 -5.36 -2.40
C PRO A 70 -9.00 -4.64 -1.41
N ILE A 71 -9.48 -4.42 -0.18
CA ILE A 71 -8.74 -3.65 0.84
C ILE A 71 -7.52 -4.45 1.31
N GLU A 72 -7.68 -5.76 1.42
CA GLU A 72 -6.66 -6.70 1.84
C GLU A 72 -5.44 -6.72 0.89
N ASP A 73 -5.66 -6.72 -0.42
CA ASP A 73 -4.59 -6.69 -1.42
C ASP A 73 -3.86 -5.35 -1.41
N LEU A 74 -4.62 -4.27 -1.24
CA LEU A 74 -4.08 -2.92 -1.09
C LEU A 74 -3.18 -2.85 0.15
N ALA A 75 -3.70 -3.31 1.30
CA ALA A 75 -2.99 -3.29 2.56
C ALA A 75 -1.74 -4.18 2.52
N TYR A 76 -1.85 -5.39 2.00
CA TYR A 76 -0.72 -6.30 1.81
C TYR A 76 0.36 -5.65 0.94
N THR A 77 -0.02 -5.10 -0.22
CA THR A 77 0.92 -4.48 -1.17
C THR A 77 1.64 -3.28 -0.56
N LEU A 78 0.92 -2.40 0.15
CA LEU A 78 1.49 -1.19 0.74
C LEU A 78 2.35 -1.49 1.98
N ASN A 79 1.98 -2.49 2.77
CA ASN A 79 2.73 -2.85 3.96
C ASN A 79 4.00 -3.65 3.66
N THR A 80 3.94 -4.57 2.69
CA THR A 80 5.03 -5.52 2.39
C THR A 80 5.85 -5.16 1.15
N GLY A 81 5.20 -4.58 0.14
CA GLY A 81 5.78 -4.35 -1.18
C GLY A 81 6.31 -2.93 -1.42
N ARG A 82 6.27 -2.06 -0.39
CA ARG A 82 6.73 -0.67 -0.49
C ARG A 82 7.79 -0.37 0.56
N LYS A 83 8.73 0.51 0.18
CA LYS A 83 9.81 0.95 1.06
C LYS A 83 9.28 1.85 2.17
N ASP A 84 9.87 1.72 3.35
CA ASP A 84 9.64 2.65 4.45
C ASP A 84 10.45 3.94 4.29
N TYR A 85 9.91 5.03 4.83
CA TYR A 85 10.55 6.33 4.88
C TYR A 85 10.19 7.08 6.17
N LYS A 86 10.88 8.21 6.40
CA LYS A 86 10.73 9.04 7.61
C LYS A 86 9.35 9.69 7.71
N TYR A 87 8.81 10.20 6.61
CA TYR A 87 7.47 10.77 6.55
C TYR A 87 6.50 9.66 6.21
N ARG A 88 5.72 9.22 7.20
CA ARG A 88 4.83 8.08 7.05
C ARG A 88 3.51 8.32 7.76
N LEU A 89 2.50 7.64 7.29
CA LEU A 89 1.13 7.79 7.72
C LEU A 89 0.47 6.42 7.74
N ALA A 90 -0.27 6.13 8.80
CA ALA A 90 -1.10 4.95 8.90
C ALA A 90 -2.54 5.33 8.58
N VAL A 91 -3.14 4.60 7.65
CA VAL A 91 -4.52 4.76 7.23
C VAL A 91 -5.25 3.48 7.58
N SER A 92 -6.44 3.61 8.16
CA SER A 92 -7.28 2.47 8.51
C SER A 92 -8.73 2.75 8.18
N GLY A 93 -9.47 1.73 7.78
CA GLY A 93 -10.91 1.83 7.51
C GLY A 93 -11.47 0.49 7.06
N ASN A 94 -12.71 0.21 7.46
CA ASN A 94 -13.40 -1.05 7.11
C ASN A 94 -14.08 -0.97 5.75
N THR A 95 -14.22 0.25 5.20
CA THR A 95 -14.81 0.48 3.88
C THR A 95 -13.92 1.40 3.04
N ILE A 96 -14.05 1.31 1.72
CA ILE A 96 -13.32 2.18 0.77
C ILE A 96 -13.67 3.65 1.00
N ALA A 97 -14.93 3.97 1.33
CA ALA A 97 -15.37 5.33 1.64
C ALA A 97 -14.67 5.89 2.89
N GLU A 98 -14.55 5.08 3.95
CA GLU A 98 -13.79 5.45 5.16
C GLU A 98 -12.32 5.69 4.85
N ILE A 99 -11.70 4.81 4.06
CA ILE A 99 -10.29 4.94 3.65
C ILE A 99 -10.07 6.24 2.87
N LYS A 100 -10.91 6.53 1.87
CA LYS A 100 -10.83 7.78 1.10
C LYS A 100 -10.97 9.01 1.98
N LYS A 101 -11.92 8.99 2.92
CA LYS A 101 -12.10 10.08 3.89
C LYS A 101 -10.89 10.24 4.81
N SER A 102 -10.33 9.13 5.31
CA SER A 102 -9.15 9.12 6.18
C SER A 102 -7.91 9.68 5.47
N LEU A 103 -7.72 9.33 4.19
CA LEU A 103 -6.63 9.88 3.36
C LEU A 103 -6.72 11.39 3.23
N LEU A 104 -7.91 11.92 2.90
CA LEU A 104 -8.11 13.36 2.74
C LEU A 104 -7.96 14.13 4.05
N SER A 105 -8.52 13.62 5.16
CA SER A 105 -8.39 14.29 6.46
C SER A 105 -6.94 14.37 6.93
N GLN A 106 -6.15 13.33 6.66
CA GLN A 106 -4.74 13.31 7.04
C GLN A 106 -3.85 14.15 6.10
N LYS A 107 -4.30 14.48 4.89
CA LYS A 107 -3.60 15.43 4.00
C LYS A 107 -3.62 16.86 4.57
N GLU A 108 -4.74 17.24 5.16
CA GLU A 108 -4.97 18.55 5.77
C GLU A 108 -4.29 18.68 7.12
N ASN A 109 -4.14 17.55 7.84
CA ASN A 109 -3.45 17.56 9.12
C ASN A 109 -1.94 17.79 8.92
N ASP A 110 -1.45 18.91 9.43
CA ASP A 110 -0.06 19.33 9.23
C ASP A 110 0.92 18.67 10.22
N GLU A 111 0.38 17.93 11.20
CA GLU A 111 1.07 17.05 12.16
C GLU A 111 1.54 15.71 11.53
N ILE A 112 2.09 15.76 10.31
CA ILE A 112 2.76 14.59 9.72
C ILE A 112 4.02 14.34 10.54
N THR A 113 3.88 13.47 11.54
CA THR A 113 4.95 13.11 12.45
C THR A 113 5.98 12.25 11.72
N THR A 114 7.25 12.53 12.02
CA THR A 114 8.32 11.68 11.52
C THR A 114 8.47 10.47 12.43
N ALA A 115 8.68 9.30 11.82
CA ALA A 115 8.87 8.05 12.55
C ALA A 115 9.97 8.20 13.62
N LYS A 116 9.60 8.12 14.89
CA LYS A 116 10.54 8.05 16.02
C LYS A 116 10.24 6.77 16.80
N TYR A 117 11.28 6.01 17.14
CA TYR A 117 11.12 4.87 18.03
C TYR A 117 10.77 5.38 19.43
N SER A 118 9.64 4.94 19.95
CA SER A 118 9.16 5.26 21.29
C SER A 118 9.28 4.04 22.18
N LYS A 119 9.61 4.26 23.46
CA LYS A 119 9.54 3.19 24.47
C LYS A 119 8.06 2.81 24.65
N ILE A 120 7.76 1.53 24.57
CA ILE A 120 6.41 0.99 24.76
C ILE A 120 6.35 0.40 26.17
N ALA A 121 5.37 0.81 26.97
CA ALA A 121 5.02 0.15 28.21
C ALA A 121 3.77 -0.71 27.97
N LEU A 122 3.85 -1.99 28.30
CA LEU A 122 2.71 -2.91 28.22
C LEU A 122 2.04 -2.94 29.61
N LEU A 123 0.82 -2.44 29.68
CA LEU A 123 0.01 -2.48 30.88
C LEU A 123 -0.93 -3.69 30.81
N TYR A 124 -0.86 -4.54 31.82
CA TYR A 124 -1.75 -5.69 31.96
C TYR A 124 -2.85 -5.32 32.94
N LEU A 125 -4.09 -5.31 32.46
CA LEU A 125 -5.26 -5.17 33.32
C LEU A 125 -5.59 -6.55 33.90
N SER A 126 -5.64 -6.66 35.22
CA SER A 126 -6.27 -7.81 35.90
C SER A 126 -7.79 -7.62 35.93
N ASP A 127 -8.56 -8.71 35.99
CA ASP A 127 -10.04 -8.73 35.95
C ASP A 127 -10.77 -7.90 37.02
N ALA A 128 -10.05 -7.28 37.96
CA ALA A 128 -10.60 -6.41 38.97
C ALA A 128 -10.45 -4.92 38.59
N VAL A 129 -11.27 -4.45 37.65
CA VAL A 129 -11.73 -3.06 37.68
C VAL A 129 -13.13 -3.09 38.29
N PRO A 130 -13.29 -2.91 39.62
CA PRO A 130 -14.62 -2.71 40.17
C PRO A 130 -15.20 -1.44 39.53
N ASN A 131 -16.45 -1.53 39.07
CA ASN A 131 -17.25 -0.39 38.63
C ASN A 131 -17.01 0.78 39.59
N VAL A 132 -16.37 1.83 39.10
CA VAL A 132 -16.30 3.10 39.84
C VAL A 132 -17.64 3.80 39.61
N GLU A 133 -18.67 3.32 40.31
CA GLU A 133 -19.81 4.17 40.65
C GLU A 133 -19.38 5.08 41.80
N ASN A 134 -19.44 6.39 41.56
CA ASN A 134 -19.40 7.49 42.51
C ASN A 134 -18.06 7.77 43.23
N PHE A 135 -17.38 8.83 42.78
CA PHE A 135 -16.92 9.94 43.62
C PHE A 135 -17.10 11.26 42.86
#